data_AF-A0A7K0U7A7-F1
#
_entry.id   AF-A0A7K0U7A7-F1
#
_cell.length_a   1.000
_cell.length_b   1.000
_cell.length_c   1.000
_cell.angle_alpha   90.00
_cell.angle_beta   90.00
_cell.angle_gamma   90.00
#
_symmetry.space_group_name_H-M   'P 1'
#
loop_
_entity.id
_entity.type
_entity.pdbx_description
1 polymer ?
#
loop_
_entity_poly.entity_id
_entity_poly.type
_entity_poly.pdbx_seq_one_letter_code
_entity_poly.pdbx_strand_id
1 'polypeptide(L)'
;PKTTIEATACYEALVELAPKSISHRQIWMRAPGSGAEILETQGGAPATKILDAERVLLRAGWRAWSYSSLTDDKSAISNYGPEALRSDEPDEHLSESSSPSEANPWDALSAGTGFGDAVHRILEEADFALLRPAEDDTEAKASLLETVMGHRYRLSPTDNPETLRDCLLDAVRTPLDAGFNYRSIAEVIADGSLRELDFSFNLGSSSRATGGSADLSGIAALSDQLAADDPFRSYFARIGPGMLSADVVSGYLSGSIDLVVRTASDSGAMRYFVVDYKTNRQRQGDYEPGAVKALMEHGNYPLQAAIYLVALQRYLRLRIGDTYDPDLHLGGASYWFMRGLLGADTPLNNGERNGVCSWTPSTAFIDGLDNLLGGQ
;
A
#
# COMPACT_ATOMS: atom_id res chain seq x y z
N PRO A 1 -32.78 1.63 -11.35
CA PRO A 1 -33.80 2.48 -10.67
C PRO A 1 -33.28 3.17 -9.40
N LYS A 2 -32.51 2.49 -8.54
CA LYS A 2 -31.92 3.11 -7.32
C LYS A 2 -30.79 4.11 -7.64
N THR A 3 -29.96 3.82 -8.62
CA THR A 3 -28.84 4.69 -9.08
C THR A 3 -29.30 6.04 -9.66
N THR A 4 -30.49 6.11 -10.24
CA THR A 4 -31.03 7.35 -10.82
C THR A 4 -31.52 8.33 -9.75
N ILE A 5 -31.98 7.80 -8.61
CA ILE A 5 -32.51 8.60 -7.50
C ILE A 5 -31.34 9.23 -6.73
N GLU A 6 -30.24 8.51 -6.53
CA GLU A 6 -29.05 8.99 -5.82
C GLU A 6 -28.29 10.09 -6.59
N ALA A 7 -28.21 10.00 -7.92
CA ALA A 7 -27.65 11.07 -8.75
C ALA A 7 -28.48 12.36 -8.69
N THR A 8 -29.79 12.24 -8.51
CA THR A 8 -30.70 13.39 -8.36
C THR A 8 -30.50 14.07 -7.00
N ALA A 9 -30.34 13.30 -5.93
CA ALA A 9 -30.09 13.83 -4.59
C ALA A 9 -28.72 14.54 -4.48
N CYS A 10 -27.69 13.98 -5.12
CA CYS A 10 -26.36 14.60 -5.16
C CYS A 10 -26.37 15.92 -5.97
N TYR A 11 -27.20 15.98 -7.02
CA TYR A 11 -27.39 17.19 -7.83
C TYR A 11 -28.17 18.29 -7.08
N GLU A 12 -29.23 17.94 -6.36
CA GLU A 12 -30.00 18.90 -5.56
C GLU A 12 -29.13 19.55 -4.48
N ALA A 13 -28.24 18.77 -3.84
CA ALA A 13 -27.27 19.29 -2.87
C ALA A 13 -26.26 20.27 -3.48
N LEU A 14 -25.82 20.05 -4.72
CA LEU A 14 -24.89 20.92 -5.43
C LEU A 14 -25.54 22.24 -5.90
N VAL A 15 -26.84 22.19 -6.25
CA VAL A 15 -27.60 23.39 -6.63
C VAL A 15 -27.88 24.28 -5.42
N GLU A 16 -28.09 23.70 -4.23
CA GLU A 16 -28.24 24.44 -2.97
C GLU A 16 -26.96 25.20 -2.57
N LEU A 17 -25.79 24.59 -2.80
CA LEU A 17 -24.49 25.17 -2.47
C LEU A 17 -24.07 26.32 -3.40
N ALA A 18 -24.60 26.40 -4.63
CA ALA A 18 -24.19 27.42 -5.60
C ALA A 18 -25.30 27.79 -6.64
N PRO A 19 -26.40 28.43 -6.21
CA PRO A 19 -27.63 28.59 -7.01
C PRO A 19 -27.51 29.51 -8.24
N LYS A 20 -26.40 30.25 -8.41
CA LYS A 20 -26.21 31.22 -9.50
C LYS A 20 -25.17 30.82 -10.56
N SER A 21 -24.56 29.65 -10.44
CA SER A 21 -23.44 29.22 -11.31
C SER A 21 -23.71 27.97 -12.13
N ILE A 22 -24.91 27.38 -12.03
CA ILE A 22 -25.26 26.13 -12.74
C ILE A 22 -26.49 26.38 -13.62
N SER A 23 -26.29 26.45 -14.95
CA SER A 23 -27.38 26.32 -15.93
C SER A 23 -27.43 24.89 -16.43
N HIS A 24 -28.60 24.26 -16.45
CA HIS A 24 -28.78 22.91 -16.98
C HIS A 24 -29.83 22.88 -18.11
N ARG A 25 -29.67 21.94 -19.04
CA ARG A 25 -30.67 21.60 -20.07
C ARG A 25 -31.10 20.16 -19.83
N GLN A 26 -32.39 19.94 -19.58
CA GLN A 26 -32.95 18.58 -19.49
C GLN A 26 -33.03 17.98 -20.90
N ILE A 27 -32.35 16.86 -21.13
CA ILE A 27 -32.45 16.08 -22.37
C ILE A 27 -33.13 14.75 -22.02
N TRP A 28 -34.29 14.52 -22.64
CA TRP A 28 -35.01 13.25 -22.54
C TRP A 28 -34.54 12.33 -23.66
N MET A 29 -34.02 11.15 -23.33
CA MET A 29 -33.78 10.09 -24.31
C MET A 29 -34.76 8.94 -24.06
N ARG A 30 -35.45 8.49 -25.12
CA ARG A 30 -36.23 7.24 -25.10
C ARG A 30 -35.34 6.05 -25.47
N ALA A 31 -35.70 4.88 -24.96
CA ALA A 31 -34.96 3.62 -25.10
C ALA A 31 -34.69 3.22 -26.57
N PRO A 32 -33.63 2.43 -26.84
CA PRO A 32 -33.03 2.32 -28.17
C PRO A 32 -33.87 1.45 -29.11
N GLY A 33 -34.14 1.95 -30.33
CA GLY A 33 -34.84 1.19 -31.39
C GLY A 33 -35.34 1.97 -32.61
N SER A 34 -35.40 3.31 -32.58
CA SER A 34 -35.74 4.12 -33.76
C SER A 34 -34.93 5.41 -33.76
N GLY A 35 -34.55 5.88 -34.95
CA GLY A 35 -33.55 6.93 -35.20
C GLY A 35 -33.63 8.13 -34.25
N ALA A 36 -32.46 8.54 -33.73
CA ALA A 36 -32.35 9.67 -32.84
C ALA A 36 -32.52 10.99 -33.63
N GLU A 37 -33.54 11.76 -33.29
CA GLU A 37 -33.62 13.19 -33.63
C GLU A 37 -33.45 14.02 -32.36
N ILE A 38 -32.56 15.01 -32.42
CA ILE A 38 -32.30 15.98 -31.34
C ILE A 38 -33.33 17.09 -31.48
N LEU A 39 -34.27 17.19 -30.53
CA LEU A 39 -35.18 18.34 -30.44
C LEU A 39 -34.47 19.47 -29.67
N GLU A 40 -33.97 20.47 -30.40
CA GLU A 40 -33.48 21.72 -29.81
C GLU A 40 -34.65 22.63 -29.41
N THR A 41 -34.69 23.06 -28.14
CA THR A 41 -35.57 24.16 -27.70
C THR A 41 -34.83 25.49 -27.78
N GLN A 42 -35.32 26.42 -28.60
CA GLN A 42 -34.76 27.77 -28.72
C GLN A 42 -35.03 28.61 -27.46
N GLY A 43 -33.99 29.23 -26.94
CA GLY A 43 -34.04 30.26 -25.90
C GLY A 43 -32.65 30.87 -25.73
N GLY A 44 -32.48 32.12 -26.18
CA GLY A 44 -31.18 32.76 -26.38
C GLY A 44 -30.53 33.40 -25.15
N ALA A 45 -29.20 33.30 -25.09
CA ALA A 45 -28.25 34.20 -24.41
C ALA A 45 -26.83 33.89 -24.95
N PRO A 46 -25.86 34.84 -24.90
CA PRO A 46 -24.70 34.84 -25.78
C PRO A 46 -23.68 33.76 -25.43
N ALA A 47 -22.99 33.28 -26.46
CA ALA A 47 -22.02 32.19 -26.45
C ALA A 47 -20.88 32.41 -25.44
N THR A 48 -21.04 31.90 -24.22
CA THR A 48 -19.91 31.45 -23.42
C THR A 48 -19.43 30.14 -24.02
N LYS A 49 -18.12 30.05 -24.34
CA LYS A 49 -17.47 28.80 -24.72
C LYS A 49 -17.81 27.75 -23.65
N ILE A 50 -18.72 26.84 -24.00
CA ILE A 50 -18.86 25.58 -23.30
C ILE A 50 -17.53 24.88 -23.56
N LEU A 51 -16.66 24.81 -22.54
CA LEU A 51 -15.71 23.72 -22.49
C LEU A 51 -16.59 22.47 -22.59
N ASP A 52 -16.45 21.73 -23.68
CA ASP A 52 -17.09 20.43 -23.85
C ASP A 52 -16.72 19.59 -22.63
N ALA A 53 -17.57 19.64 -21.61
CA ALA A 53 -17.61 18.64 -20.58
C ALA A 53 -18.15 17.41 -21.30
N GLU A 54 -17.25 16.68 -21.96
CA GLU A 54 -17.49 15.32 -22.35
C GLU A 54 -18.09 14.65 -21.11
N ARG A 55 -19.38 14.34 -21.18
CA ARG A 55 -20.01 13.39 -20.27
C ARG A 55 -19.12 12.15 -20.35
N VAL A 56 -18.29 11.97 -19.32
CA VAL A 56 -17.67 10.68 -19.04
C VAL A 56 -18.82 9.77 -18.67
N LEU A 57 -19.47 9.21 -19.70
CA LEU A 57 -20.16 7.95 -19.58
C LEU A 57 -19.13 7.02 -18.92
N LEU A 58 -19.38 6.64 -17.66
CA LEU A 58 -18.64 5.61 -16.96
C LEU A 58 -18.50 4.44 -17.94
N ARG A 59 -17.31 4.33 -18.53
CA ARG A 59 -17.04 3.31 -19.54
C ARG A 59 -17.21 1.97 -18.84
N ALA A 60 -17.94 1.05 -19.46
CA ALA A 60 -17.96 -0.33 -18.99
C ALA A 60 -16.50 -0.80 -18.85
N GLY A 61 -16.07 -1.12 -17.62
CA GLY A 61 -14.69 -1.52 -17.31
C GLY A 61 -13.88 -0.57 -16.43
N TRP A 62 -14.38 0.62 -16.10
CA TRP A 62 -13.68 1.54 -15.18
C TRP A 62 -13.92 1.15 -13.70
N ARG A 63 -12.85 0.84 -12.95
CA ARG A 63 -12.92 0.29 -11.57
C ARG A 63 -11.91 0.95 -10.62
N ALA A 64 -12.23 0.98 -9.33
CA ALA A 64 -11.23 1.24 -8.28
C ALA A 64 -10.57 -0.09 -7.93
N TRP A 65 -9.25 -0.13 -7.97
CA TRP A 65 -8.40 -1.28 -7.69
C TRP A 65 -7.59 -0.99 -6.43
N SER A 66 -7.36 -2.03 -5.64
CA SER A 66 -6.33 -2.11 -4.61
C SER A 66 -5.40 -3.29 -4.86
N TYR A 67 -4.28 -3.37 -4.14
CA TYR A 67 -3.34 -4.49 -4.28
C TYR A 67 -4.04 -5.85 -4.08
N SER A 68 -4.80 -6.05 -3.00
CA SER A 68 -5.52 -7.32 -2.76
C SER A 68 -6.47 -7.66 -3.91
N SER A 69 -7.14 -6.66 -4.51
CA SER A 69 -8.03 -6.88 -5.65
C SER A 69 -7.31 -7.27 -6.96
N LEU A 70 -6.02 -6.97 -7.08
CA LEU A 70 -5.20 -7.37 -8.24
C LEU A 70 -4.73 -8.82 -8.14
N THR A 71 -4.52 -9.31 -6.92
CA THR A 71 -3.98 -10.65 -6.65
C THR A 71 -5.04 -11.70 -6.34
N ASP A 72 -6.27 -11.31 -5.94
CA ASP A 72 -7.37 -12.25 -5.72
C ASP A 72 -8.21 -12.51 -6.98
N ASP A 73 -8.45 -13.80 -7.28
CA ASP A 73 -9.32 -14.27 -8.38
C ASP A 73 -10.82 -14.03 -8.08
N LYS A 74 -11.14 -13.51 -6.88
CA LYS A 74 -12.50 -13.13 -6.48
C LYS A 74 -12.64 -11.62 -6.60
N SER A 75 -13.44 -11.19 -7.57
CA SER A 75 -13.87 -9.82 -7.78
C SER A 75 -14.56 -9.22 -6.54
N ALA A 76 -13.79 -8.76 -5.55
CA ALA A 76 -14.29 -7.96 -4.45
C ALA A 76 -14.47 -6.53 -4.97
N ILE A 77 -15.70 -6.23 -5.37
CA ILE A 77 -16.15 -4.86 -5.63
C ILE A 77 -16.00 -4.09 -4.31
N SER A 78 -14.92 -3.30 -4.16
CA SER A 78 -14.85 -2.32 -3.09
C SER A 78 -15.92 -1.26 -3.37
N ASN A 79 -16.99 -1.30 -2.57
CA ASN A 79 -18.01 -0.27 -2.61
C ASN A 79 -17.37 1.07 -2.27
N TYR A 80 -17.69 2.12 -3.03
CA TYR A 80 -17.24 3.49 -2.81
C TYR A 80 -17.50 3.92 -1.35
N GLY A 81 -16.46 3.82 -0.53
CA GLY A 81 -16.42 4.24 0.86
C GLY A 81 -14.96 4.31 1.33
N PRO A 82 -14.55 5.38 2.05
CA PRO A 82 -13.16 5.60 2.43
C PRO A 82 -12.56 4.50 3.33
N GLU A 83 -13.39 3.69 3.99
CA GLU A 83 -12.95 2.58 4.84
C GLU A 83 -12.68 1.28 4.07
N ALA A 84 -13.29 1.08 2.90
CA ALA A 84 -13.17 -0.15 2.10
C ALA A 84 -11.95 -0.15 1.15
N LEU A 85 -11.17 0.95 1.15
CA LEU A 85 -9.93 1.12 0.38
C LEU A 85 -8.67 0.94 1.25
N ARG A 86 -8.83 0.56 2.53
CA ARG A 86 -7.74 0.56 3.52
C ARG A 86 -7.17 -0.82 3.86
N SER A 87 -7.84 -1.91 3.50
CA SER A 87 -7.35 -3.25 3.80
C SER A 87 -6.79 -3.87 2.52
N ASP A 88 -5.50 -3.64 2.31
CA ASP A 88 -4.70 -4.16 1.19
C ASP A 88 -3.87 -5.39 1.61
N GLU A 89 -4.25 -6.05 2.71
CA GLU A 89 -3.60 -7.28 3.16
C GLU A 89 -4.27 -8.51 2.51
N PRO A 90 -3.49 -9.47 1.97
CA PRO A 90 -4.02 -10.75 1.53
C PRO A 90 -4.37 -11.66 2.72
N ASP A 91 -5.35 -12.55 2.54
CA ASP A 91 -5.72 -13.54 3.57
C ASP A 91 -4.53 -14.46 3.94
N GLU A 92 -4.19 -14.54 5.23
CA GLU A 92 -3.08 -15.36 5.71
C GLU A 92 -3.42 -16.87 5.67
N HIS A 93 -2.60 -17.67 4.99
CA HIS A 93 -2.65 -19.13 5.11
C HIS A 93 -1.88 -19.59 6.36
N LEU A 94 -2.61 -20.06 7.38
CA LEU A 94 -2.03 -20.64 8.59
C LEU A 94 -1.31 -21.97 8.28
N SER A 95 0.01 -22.02 8.42
CA SER A 95 0.74 -23.28 8.46
C SER A 95 0.69 -23.89 9.87
N GLU A 96 -0.27 -24.79 10.13
CA GLU A 96 -0.31 -25.56 11.37
C GLU A 96 0.73 -26.68 11.35
N SER A 97 1.84 -26.52 12.08
CA SER A 97 2.72 -27.63 12.47
C SER A 97 3.75 -27.18 13.52
N SER A 98 3.50 -27.44 14.78
CA SER A 98 4.36 -27.04 15.90
C SER A 98 5.36 -28.12 16.34
N SER A 99 6.60 -27.71 16.64
CA SER A 99 7.46 -28.30 17.69
C SER A 99 8.12 -27.17 18.48
N PRO A 100 8.29 -27.29 19.81
CA PRO A 100 8.67 -26.16 20.65
C PRO A 100 10.18 -25.89 20.57
N SER A 101 10.53 -24.70 20.11
CA SER A 101 11.79 -24.00 20.40
C SER A 101 11.45 -22.86 21.38
N GLU A 102 12.44 -22.33 22.10
CA GLU A 102 12.32 -21.35 23.21
C GLU A 102 11.12 -20.40 23.04
N ALA A 103 10.22 -20.29 24.02
CA ALA A 103 8.91 -19.67 23.83
C ALA A 103 9.00 -18.24 23.27
N ASN A 104 8.59 -18.04 22.00
CA ASN A 104 8.42 -16.70 21.43
C ASN A 104 7.27 -16.01 22.18
N PRO A 105 7.47 -14.84 22.82
CA PRO A 105 6.40 -14.13 23.52
C PRO A 105 5.17 -13.86 22.64
N TRP A 106 5.39 -13.70 21.32
CA TRP A 106 4.32 -13.52 20.33
C TRP A 106 3.39 -14.74 20.18
N ASP A 107 3.79 -15.95 20.60
CA ASP A 107 2.97 -17.17 20.49
C ASP A 107 1.78 -17.17 21.45
N ALA A 108 1.83 -16.36 22.51
CA ALA A 108 0.72 -16.17 23.44
C ALA A 108 -0.38 -15.22 22.91
N LEU A 109 -0.11 -14.51 21.80
CA LEU A 109 -1.00 -13.52 21.21
C LEU A 109 -1.68 -14.08 19.96
N SER A 110 -2.93 -13.69 19.72
CA SER A 110 -3.73 -14.04 18.53
C SER A 110 -3.03 -13.74 17.21
N ALA A 111 -3.50 -14.33 16.11
CA ALA A 111 -3.03 -14.08 14.75
C ALA A 111 -4.20 -13.83 13.79
N GLY A 112 -3.89 -13.47 12.54
CA GLY A 112 -4.87 -13.14 11.50
C GLY A 112 -5.14 -11.64 11.36
N THR A 113 -5.88 -11.29 10.31
CA THR A 113 -6.05 -9.92 9.80
C THR A 113 -6.51 -8.92 10.87
N GLY A 114 -7.50 -9.28 11.71
CA GLY A 114 -7.98 -8.37 12.76
C GLY A 114 -6.94 -8.04 13.83
N PHE A 115 -6.03 -8.97 14.13
CA PHE A 115 -4.89 -8.71 15.02
C PHE A 115 -3.84 -7.83 14.31
N GLY A 116 -3.56 -8.11 13.04
CA GLY A 116 -2.68 -7.29 12.20
C GLY A 116 -3.15 -5.83 12.15
N ASP A 117 -4.41 -5.61 11.76
CA ASP A 117 -5.03 -4.28 11.72
C ASP A 117 -4.89 -3.52 13.05
N ALA A 118 -5.05 -4.21 14.18
CA ALA A 118 -4.87 -3.60 15.50
C ALA A 118 -3.41 -3.17 15.74
N VAL A 119 -2.44 -4.01 15.35
CA VAL A 119 -1.02 -3.69 15.45
C VAL A 119 -0.64 -2.49 14.57
N HIS A 120 -1.12 -2.42 13.32
CA HIS A 120 -0.84 -1.27 12.44
C HIS A 120 -1.34 0.04 13.06
N ARG A 121 -2.57 0.06 13.58
CA ARG A 121 -3.14 1.24 14.27
C ARG A 121 -2.35 1.65 15.51
N ILE A 122 -1.89 0.67 16.30
CA ILE A 122 -1.06 0.95 17.47
C ILE A 122 0.25 1.61 17.05
N LEU A 123 0.89 1.09 15.99
CA LEU A 123 2.14 1.65 15.46
C LEU A 123 1.93 3.00 14.76
N GLU A 124 0.77 3.24 14.16
CA GLU A 124 0.39 4.53 13.58
C GLU A 124 0.41 5.63 14.67
N GLU A 125 -0.15 5.35 15.84
CA GLU A 125 -0.32 6.30 16.95
C GLU A 125 0.87 6.35 17.94
N ALA A 126 1.77 5.36 17.91
CA ALA A 126 2.87 5.24 18.86
C ALA A 126 3.88 6.42 18.78
N ASP A 127 4.39 6.85 19.95
CA ASP A 127 5.48 7.84 20.03
C ASP A 127 6.86 7.15 19.99
N PHE A 128 7.38 6.93 18.79
CA PHE A 128 8.67 6.27 18.61
C PHE A 128 9.87 7.06 19.17
N ALA A 129 9.73 8.36 19.46
CA ALA A 129 10.79 9.09 20.15
C ALA A 129 10.94 8.60 21.60
N LEU A 130 9.83 8.27 22.27
CA LEU A 130 9.81 7.63 23.59
C LEU A 130 10.20 6.14 23.52
N LEU A 131 9.92 5.46 22.41
CA LEU A 131 10.23 4.02 22.29
C LEU A 131 11.70 3.71 21.96
N ARG A 132 12.55 4.73 21.75
CA ARG A 132 14.00 4.52 21.62
C ARG A 132 14.57 3.80 22.84
N PRO A 133 15.67 3.04 22.70
CA PRO A 133 16.34 2.43 23.85
C PRO A 133 16.72 3.47 24.91
N ALA A 134 16.38 3.21 26.18
CA ALA A 134 16.67 4.09 27.31
C ALA A 134 17.04 3.25 28.55
N GLU A 135 17.67 3.88 29.56
CA GLU A 135 17.97 3.21 30.83
C GLU A 135 16.71 2.94 31.67
N ASP A 136 15.70 3.82 31.56
CA ASP A 136 14.40 3.70 32.22
C ASP A 136 13.28 3.65 31.18
N ASP A 137 12.59 2.51 31.15
CA ASP A 137 11.50 2.23 30.22
C ASP A 137 10.11 2.56 30.78
N THR A 138 10.02 3.14 31.98
CA THR A 138 8.74 3.35 32.66
C THR A 138 7.77 4.19 31.83
N GLU A 139 8.24 5.32 31.28
CA GLU A 139 7.42 6.21 30.46
C GLU A 139 7.08 5.58 29.10
N ALA A 140 8.07 4.96 28.43
CA ALA A 140 7.87 4.28 27.16
C ALA A 140 6.83 3.14 27.27
N LYS A 141 6.94 2.32 28.32
CA LYS A 141 5.99 1.21 28.57
C LYS A 141 4.60 1.73 28.93
N ALA A 142 4.50 2.78 29.73
CA ALA A 142 3.22 3.38 30.09
C ALA A 142 2.51 3.96 28.85
N SER A 143 3.23 4.75 28.04
CA SER A 143 2.72 5.34 26.81
C SER A 143 2.28 4.28 25.80
N LEU A 144 3.13 3.27 25.53
CA LEU A 144 2.78 2.19 24.59
C LEU A 144 1.59 1.35 25.10
N LEU A 145 1.52 1.08 26.41
CA LEU A 145 0.38 0.37 26.99
C LEU A 145 -0.91 1.17 26.82
N GLU A 146 -0.87 2.48 27.01
CA GLU A 146 -2.03 3.36 26.79
C GLU A 146 -2.53 3.25 25.34
N THR A 147 -1.63 3.31 24.36
CA THR A 147 -1.98 3.11 22.93
C THR A 147 -2.58 1.72 22.69
N VAL A 148 -1.95 0.66 23.20
CA VAL A 148 -2.48 -0.72 23.11
C VAL A 148 -3.90 -0.80 23.70
N MET A 149 -4.12 -0.15 24.84
CA MET A 149 -5.42 -0.16 25.51
C MET A 149 -6.48 0.64 24.76
N GLY A 150 -6.09 1.72 24.06
CA GLY A 150 -6.96 2.45 23.15
C GLY A 150 -7.54 1.57 22.03
N HIS A 151 -6.78 0.56 21.58
CA HIS A 151 -7.19 -0.39 20.53
C HIS A 151 -7.67 -1.75 21.06
N ARG A 152 -7.88 -1.88 22.37
CA ARG A 152 -8.21 -3.17 23.02
C ARG A 152 -9.42 -3.90 22.45
N TYR A 153 -10.40 -3.15 21.95
CA TYR A 153 -11.64 -3.68 21.38
C TYR A 153 -11.45 -4.38 20.03
N ARG A 154 -10.30 -4.17 19.36
CA ARG A 154 -9.91 -4.88 18.14
C ARG A 154 -9.14 -6.17 18.41
N LEU A 155 -8.58 -6.31 19.61
CA LEU A 155 -7.81 -7.46 20.04
C LEU A 155 -8.70 -8.53 20.64
N SER A 156 -8.26 -9.80 20.61
CA SER A 156 -9.00 -10.88 21.26
C SER A 156 -9.14 -10.62 22.76
N PRO A 157 -10.27 -10.98 23.41
CA PRO A 157 -10.39 -10.95 24.87
C PRO A 157 -9.29 -11.73 25.60
N THR A 158 -8.65 -12.70 24.94
CA THR A 158 -7.55 -13.50 25.51
C THR A 158 -6.17 -12.87 25.34
N ASP A 159 -6.02 -11.90 24.43
CA ASP A 159 -4.73 -11.22 24.25
C ASP A 159 -4.43 -10.36 25.47
N ASN A 160 -3.29 -10.63 26.11
CA ASN A 160 -2.79 -9.85 27.23
C ASN A 160 -2.14 -8.55 26.69
N PRO A 161 -2.66 -7.36 27.08
CA PRO A 161 -2.15 -6.07 26.61
C PRO A 161 -0.69 -5.81 26.97
N GLU A 162 -0.26 -6.21 28.16
CA GLU A 162 1.11 -6.05 28.63
C GLU A 162 2.09 -6.92 27.85
N THR A 163 1.69 -8.15 27.51
CA THR A 163 2.45 -9.02 26.61
C THR A 163 2.57 -8.40 25.22
N LEU A 164 1.47 -7.89 24.64
CA LEU A 164 1.54 -7.20 23.35
C LEU A 164 2.44 -5.96 23.40
N ARG A 165 2.34 -5.15 24.46
CA ARG A 165 3.24 -4.00 24.68
C ARG A 165 4.70 -4.43 24.69
N ASP A 166 5.06 -5.44 25.47
CA ASP A 166 6.46 -5.88 25.59
C ASP A 166 6.97 -6.41 24.25
N CYS A 167 6.17 -7.24 23.56
CA CYS A 167 6.45 -7.73 22.21
C CYS A 167 6.68 -6.59 21.21
N LEU A 168 5.82 -5.56 21.21
CA LEU A 168 5.95 -4.42 20.31
C LEU A 168 7.19 -3.57 20.66
N LEU A 169 7.46 -3.36 21.95
CA LEU A 169 8.63 -2.60 22.41
C LEU A 169 9.93 -3.28 21.96
N ASP A 170 10.02 -4.61 22.10
CA ASP A 170 11.16 -5.39 21.61
C ASP A 170 11.26 -5.29 20.08
N ALA A 171 10.15 -5.47 19.37
CA ALA A 171 10.14 -5.38 17.92
C ALA A 171 10.65 -4.02 17.41
N VAL A 172 10.12 -2.91 17.91
CA VAL A 172 10.53 -1.57 17.46
C VAL A 172 11.94 -1.18 17.91
N ARG A 173 12.52 -1.86 18.90
CA ARG A 173 13.91 -1.66 19.32
C ARG A 173 14.90 -2.56 18.60
N THR A 174 14.42 -3.42 17.70
CA THR A 174 15.27 -4.29 16.90
C THR A 174 16.13 -3.45 15.94
N PRO A 175 17.47 -3.53 16.02
CA PRO A 175 18.35 -2.84 15.08
C PRO A 175 18.21 -3.44 13.68
N LEU A 176 18.06 -2.60 12.67
CA LEU A 176 17.86 -2.99 11.28
C LEU A 176 19.19 -3.32 10.57
N ASP A 177 19.12 -3.60 9.27
CA ASP A 177 20.27 -3.90 8.42
C ASP A 177 21.08 -2.63 8.02
N ALA A 178 22.12 -2.85 7.21
CA ALA A 178 23.02 -1.79 6.75
C ALA A 178 22.28 -0.67 5.99
N GLY A 179 21.18 -0.96 5.30
CA GLY A 179 20.38 0.03 4.58
C GLY A 179 19.82 1.12 5.48
N PHE A 180 19.66 0.82 6.77
CA PHE A 180 19.15 1.73 7.80
C PHE A 180 20.23 2.20 8.77
N ASN A 181 21.52 2.03 8.42
CA ASN A 181 22.67 2.34 9.27
C ASN A 181 22.66 1.59 10.61
N TYR A 182 22.11 0.37 10.63
CA TYR A 182 21.97 -0.47 11.82
C TYR A 182 21.20 0.18 12.99
N ARG A 183 20.43 1.23 12.72
CA ARG A 183 19.55 1.87 13.71
C ARG A 183 18.33 1.01 13.98
N SER A 184 17.75 1.14 15.16
CA SER A 184 16.48 0.50 15.49
C SER A 184 15.32 1.09 14.68
N ILE A 185 14.25 0.31 14.54
CA ILE A 185 12.98 0.76 13.94
C ILE A 185 12.51 2.06 14.60
N ALA A 186 12.57 2.16 15.93
CA ALA A 186 12.17 3.34 16.67
C ALA A 186 13.02 4.57 16.35
N GLU A 187 14.35 4.42 16.25
CA GLU A 187 15.21 5.51 15.84
C GLU A 187 14.93 5.98 14.41
N VAL A 188 14.80 5.03 13.47
CA VAL A 188 14.55 5.36 12.05
C VAL A 188 13.23 6.09 11.87
N ILE A 189 12.17 5.65 12.55
CA ILE A 189 10.85 6.30 12.47
C ILE A 189 10.89 7.67 13.14
N ALA A 190 11.48 7.78 14.33
CA ALA A 190 11.53 9.03 15.07
C ALA A 190 12.37 10.12 14.38
N ASP A 191 13.35 9.75 13.54
CA ASP A 191 14.21 10.69 12.80
C ASP A 191 13.56 11.23 11.50
N GLY A 192 12.44 10.65 11.09
CA GLY A 192 11.61 11.18 10.02
C GLY A 192 10.84 10.10 9.26
N SER A 193 9.53 10.07 9.50
CA SER A 193 8.60 9.18 8.81
C SER A 193 7.37 9.91 8.28
N LEU A 194 6.75 9.36 7.24
CA LEU A 194 5.34 9.56 6.92
C LEU A 194 4.62 8.24 7.20
N ARG A 195 3.54 8.27 7.98
CA ARG A 195 2.73 7.10 8.31
C ARG A 195 1.43 7.16 7.53
N GLU A 196 0.93 6.00 7.10
CA GLU A 196 -0.33 5.88 6.33
C GLU A 196 -0.37 6.82 5.12
N LEU A 197 0.62 6.67 4.23
CA LEU A 197 0.66 7.45 2.99
C LEU A 197 -0.32 6.86 1.98
N ASP A 198 -1.52 7.42 1.94
CA ASP A 198 -2.52 7.15 0.90
C ASP A 198 -2.01 7.58 -0.49
N PHE A 199 -2.25 6.74 -1.50
CA PHE A 199 -2.01 7.09 -2.89
C PHE A 199 -3.18 6.68 -3.79
N SER A 200 -3.27 7.33 -4.95
CA SER A 200 -4.17 6.94 -6.02
C SER A 200 -3.56 7.27 -7.39
N PHE A 201 -3.46 6.28 -8.27
CA PHE A 201 -2.97 6.42 -9.65
C PHE A 201 -4.08 6.18 -10.63
N ASN A 202 -4.18 7.03 -11.64
CA ASN A 202 -5.00 6.72 -12.80
C ASN A 202 -4.26 5.66 -13.63
N LEU A 203 -4.86 4.47 -13.77
CA LEU A 203 -4.37 3.39 -14.62
C LEU A 203 -4.73 3.61 -16.10
N GLY A 204 -5.29 4.78 -16.41
CA GLY A 204 -5.69 5.21 -17.74
C GLY A 204 -7.16 4.88 -18.04
N SER A 205 -7.82 5.83 -18.71
CA SER A 205 -9.04 5.60 -19.49
C SER A 205 -8.81 6.07 -20.94
N SER A 206 -8.01 5.32 -21.70
CA SER A 206 -7.93 5.21 -23.18
C SER A 206 -7.63 6.44 -24.07
N SER A 207 -6.90 6.19 -25.17
CA SER A 207 -6.92 7.03 -26.37
C SER A 207 -7.04 6.17 -27.64
N ARG A 208 -7.98 6.53 -28.52
CA ARG A 208 -8.29 5.88 -29.82
C ARG A 208 -7.17 5.99 -30.87
N ALA A 209 -6.01 6.56 -30.53
CA ALA A 209 -4.90 6.77 -31.46
C ALA A 209 -3.75 5.75 -31.32
N THR A 210 -3.53 5.20 -30.12
CA THR A 210 -2.50 4.18 -29.84
C THR A 210 -2.98 3.32 -28.67
N GLY A 211 -3.67 2.22 -28.96
CA GLY A 211 -4.42 1.43 -27.97
C GLY A 211 -3.54 0.66 -26.99
N GLY A 212 -3.45 1.13 -25.74
CA GLY A 212 -2.89 0.39 -24.62
C GLY A 212 -3.76 0.57 -23.37
N SER A 213 -4.20 -0.54 -22.78
CA SER A 213 -4.60 -0.66 -21.38
C SER A 213 -3.35 -0.70 -20.48
N ALA A 214 -3.49 -0.53 -19.16
CA ALA A 214 -2.48 -1.05 -18.24
C ALA A 214 -2.36 -2.56 -18.49
N ASP A 215 -1.30 -2.96 -19.17
CA ASP A 215 -1.04 -4.33 -19.56
C ASP A 215 -0.03 -4.92 -18.57
N LEU A 216 -0.58 -5.48 -17.50
CA LEU A 216 0.24 -6.12 -16.47
C LEU A 216 0.92 -7.40 -16.98
N SER A 217 0.59 -7.89 -18.20
CA SER A 217 1.35 -8.98 -18.84
C SER A 217 2.80 -8.56 -19.17
N GLY A 218 3.06 -7.26 -19.25
CA GLY A 218 4.40 -6.70 -19.43
C GLY A 218 5.30 -6.80 -18.20
N ILE A 219 4.74 -7.06 -17.00
CA ILE A 219 5.54 -7.13 -15.76
C ILE A 219 6.59 -8.23 -15.83
N ALA A 220 6.25 -9.39 -16.41
CA ALA A 220 7.21 -10.48 -16.57
C ALA A 220 8.44 -10.07 -17.39
N ALA A 221 8.26 -9.23 -18.42
CA ALA A 221 9.36 -8.73 -19.24
C ALA A 221 10.27 -7.75 -18.49
N LEU A 222 9.75 -7.06 -17.46
CA LEU A 222 10.57 -6.19 -16.62
C LEU A 222 11.54 -6.97 -15.73
N SER A 223 11.34 -8.28 -15.51
CA SER A 223 12.27 -9.11 -14.73
C SER A 223 13.70 -9.12 -15.30
N ASP A 224 13.87 -8.86 -16.60
CA ASP A 224 15.19 -8.72 -17.23
C ASP A 224 15.94 -7.43 -16.84
N GLN A 225 15.22 -6.46 -16.26
CA GLN A 225 15.80 -5.21 -15.74
C GLN A 225 16.28 -5.35 -14.30
N LEU A 226 15.94 -6.45 -13.63
CA LEU A 226 16.48 -6.80 -12.31
C LEU A 226 17.84 -7.50 -12.48
N ALA A 227 18.71 -7.34 -11.48
CA ALA A 227 20.01 -8.00 -11.48
C ALA A 227 19.86 -9.53 -11.49
N ALA A 228 20.85 -10.25 -12.03
CA ALA A 228 20.77 -11.71 -12.15
C ALA A 228 20.64 -12.43 -10.79
N ASP A 229 21.15 -11.81 -9.72
CA ASP A 229 21.11 -12.25 -8.33
C ASP A 229 20.02 -11.54 -7.50
N ASP A 230 19.14 -10.74 -8.12
CA ASP A 230 18.00 -10.12 -7.43
C ASP A 230 17.07 -11.22 -6.87
N PRO A 231 16.69 -11.14 -5.58
CA PRO A 231 15.95 -12.20 -4.89
C PRO A 231 14.57 -12.44 -5.49
N PHE A 232 13.94 -11.44 -6.12
CA PHE A 232 12.59 -11.52 -6.65
C PHE A 232 12.52 -11.53 -8.18
N ARG A 233 13.67 -11.55 -8.87
CA ARG A 233 13.69 -11.69 -10.34
C ARG A 233 12.89 -12.90 -10.83
N SER A 234 13.07 -14.04 -10.17
CA SER A 234 12.35 -15.27 -10.53
C SER A 234 10.86 -15.18 -10.22
N TYR A 235 10.49 -14.45 -9.16
CA TYR A 235 9.08 -14.16 -8.86
C TYR A 235 8.45 -13.36 -10.00
N PHE A 236 9.04 -12.21 -10.38
CA PHE A 236 8.51 -11.37 -11.47
C PHE A 236 8.46 -12.08 -12.82
N ALA A 237 9.46 -12.90 -13.14
CA ALA A 237 9.47 -13.70 -14.38
C ALA A 237 8.30 -14.70 -14.47
N ARG A 238 7.73 -15.11 -13.32
CA ARG A 238 6.59 -16.03 -13.24
C ARG A 238 5.23 -15.32 -13.16
N ILE A 239 5.20 -14.01 -12.92
CA ILE A 239 3.94 -13.23 -12.90
C ILE A 239 3.37 -13.22 -14.31
N GLY A 240 2.44 -14.13 -14.59
CA GLY A 240 1.76 -14.24 -15.86
C GLY A 240 0.26 -13.91 -15.78
N PRO A 241 -0.47 -13.99 -16.90
CA PRO A 241 -1.91 -13.66 -16.99
C PRO A 241 -2.84 -14.47 -16.07
N GLY A 242 -2.35 -15.51 -15.40
CA GLY A 242 -3.11 -16.30 -14.42
C GLY A 242 -2.93 -15.86 -12.97
N MET A 243 -1.98 -14.96 -12.68
CA MET A 243 -1.70 -14.43 -11.33
C MET A 243 -2.31 -13.05 -11.10
N LEU A 244 -2.66 -12.36 -12.18
CA LEU A 244 -3.32 -11.06 -12.18
C LEU A 244 -4.63 -11.23 -12.91
N SER A 245 -5.72 -10.69 -12.39
CA SER A 245 -7.01 -10.73 -13.07
C SER A 245 -6.86 -10.07 -14.45
N ALA A 246 -6.84 -10.87 -15.51
CA ALA A 246 -6.44 -10.49 -16.86
C ALA A 246 -7.44 -9.57 -17.61
N ASP A 247 -8.27 -8.84 -16.88
CA ASP A 247 -9.13 -7.82 -17.45
C ASP A 247 -8.36 -6.50 -17.43
N VAL A 248 -8.10 -5.95 -18.62
CA VAL A 248 -7.69 -4.54 -18.86
C VAL A 248 -8.06 -3.63 -17.69
N VAL A 249 -7.06 -3.30 -16.88
CA VAL A 249 -7.25 -2.60 -15.61
C VAL A 249 -7.40 -1.11 -15.94
N SER A 250 -8.63 -0.69 -16.24
CA SER A 250 -8.96 0.73 -16.42
C SER A 250 -9.54 1.28 -15.12
N GLY A 251 -9.10 2.46 -14.70
CA GLY A 251 -9.61 3.11 -13.49
C GLY A 251 -8.52 3.66 -12.58
N TYR A 252 -8.70 3.53 -11.27
CA TYR A 252 -7.72 4.01 -10.29
C TYR A 252 -7.13 2.86 -9.48
N LEU A 253 -5.82 2.82 -9.32
CA LEU A 253 -5.16 1.99 -8.32
C LEU A 253 -4.93 2.84 -7.08
N SER A 254 -5.54 2.46 -5.97
CA SER A 254 -5.35 3.15 -4.69
C SER A 254 -4.85 2.15 -3.66
N GLY A 255 -4.19 2.66 -2.64
CA GLY A 255 -3.71 1.90 -1.49
C GLY A 255 -3.12 2.84 -0.45
N SER A 256 -2.72 2.26 0.69
CA SER A 256 -2.00 2.96 1.76
C SER A 256 -0.65 2.29 1.97
N ILE A 257 0.40 3.10 2.02
CA ILE A 257 1.72 2.65 2.49
C ILE A 257 1.76 2.89 3.99
N ASP A 258 1.91 1.82 4.79
CA ASP A 258 1.99 1.91 6.26
C ASP A 258 2.98 2.98 6.71
N LEU A 259 4.17 2.96 6.10
CA LEU A 259 5.28 3.77 6.53
C LEU A 259 6.23 4.11 5.38
N VAL A 260 6.61 5.38 5.29
CA VAL A 260 7.76 5.85 4.53
C VAL A 260 8.78 6.41 5.52
N VAL A 261 9.98 5.86 5.53
CA VAL A 261 11.09 6.39 6.36
C VAL A 261 12.19 6.96 5.49
N ARG A 262 13.05 7.79 6.09
CA ARG A 262 14.27 8.25 5.43
C ARG A 262 15.52 7.93 6.23
N THR A 263 16.60 7.65 5.54
CA THR A 263 17.92 7.44 6.12
C THR A 263 18.96 8.22 5.33
N ALA A 264 20.02 8.68 6.00
CA ALA A 264 21.15 9.29 5.31
C ALA A 264 22.01 8.19 4.68
N SER A 265 22.37 8.36 3.42
CA SER A 265 23.41 7.56 2.76
C SER A 265 24.80 8.01 3.18
N ASP A 266 25.82 7.23 2.79
CA ASP A 266 27.23 7.60 2.95
C ASP A 266 27.60 8.92 2.25
N SER A 267 26.88 9.29 1.19
CA SER A 267 27.07 10.57 0.49
C SER A 267 26.38 11.75 1.19
N GLY A 268 25.64 11.50 2.26
CA GLY A 268 24.83 12.51 2.98
C GLY A 268 23.47 12.79 2.34
N ALA A 269 23.12 12.13 1.23
CA ALA A 269 21.80 12.24 0.61
C ALA A 269 20.74 11.45 1.42
N MET A 270 19.50 11.93 1.43
CA MET A 270 18.41 11.20 2.07
C MET A 270 17.85 10.16 1.10
N ARG A 271 17.88 8.89 1.52
CA ARG A 271 17.22 7.78 0.83
C ARG A 271 15.90 7.46 1.53
N TYR A 272 14.85 7.26 0.76
CA TYR A 272 13.49 7.04 1.24
C TYR A 272 13.08 5.60 0.98
N PHE A 273 12.54 4.95 2.00
CA PHE A 273 12.13 3.55 1.95
C PHE A 273 10.64 3.43 2.16
N VAL A 274 10.00 2.57 1.36
CA VAL A 274 8.70 2.01 1.70
C VAL A 274 8.92 0.98 2.79
N VAL A 275 8.07 1.01 3.81
CA VAL A 275 8.05 0.01 4.87
C VAL A 275 6.63 -0.47 5.09
N ASP A 276 6.52 -1.77 5.33
CA ASP A 276 5.25 -2.43 5.61
C ASP A 276 5.44 -3.37 6.81
N TYR A 277 4.52 -3.29 7.77
CA TYR A 277 4.54 -4.14 8.96
C TYR A 277 3.79 -5.43 8.67
N LYS A 278 4.33 -6.56 9.10
CA LYS A 278 3.68 -7.86 8.94
C LYS A 278 3.57 -8.59 10.26
N THR A 279 2.38 -9.12 10.57
CA THR A 279 2.13 -9.90 11.80
C THR A 279 1.92 -11.38 11.54
N ASN A 280 2.35 -11.89 10.37
CA ASN A 280 2.20 -13.29 10.00
C ASN A 280 2.80 -14.20 11.07
N ARG A 281 2.02 -15.20 11.50
CA ARG A 281 2.49 -16.22 12.42
C ARG A 281 3.19 -17.35 11.66
N GLN A 282 4.48 -17.47 11.89
CA GLN A 282 5.36 -18.52 11.39
C GLN A 282 6.09 -19.22 12.54
N ARG A 283 6.81 -20.31 12.26
CA ARG A 283 7.72 -20.94 13.24
C ARG A 283 8.93 -20.03 13.48
N GLN A 284 9.61 -20.18 14.61
CA GLN A 284 10.78 -19.33 14.93
C GLN A 284 11.88 -19.33 13.86
N GLY A 285 12.17 -20.48 13.25
CA GLY A 285 13.14 -20.58 12.14
C GLY A 285 12.63 -20.02 10.81
N ASP A 286 11.32 -19.82 10.68
CA ASP A 286 10.71 -19.32 9.45
C ASP A 286 10.75 -17.77 9.36
N TYR A 287 11.32 -17.10 10.36
CA TYR A 287 11.69 -15.68 10.29
C TYR A 287 13.16 -15.45 9.91
N GLU A 288 13.94 -16.49 9.62
CA GLU A 288 15.29 -16.33 9.08
C GLU A 288 15.25 -15.70 7.67
N PRO A 289 16.30 -14.96 7.24
CA PRO A 289 16.26 -14.20 5.98
C PRO A 289 15.83 -14.99 4.74
N GLY A 290 16.29 -16.25 4.62
CA GLY A 290 15.89 -17.13 3.52
C GLY A 290 14.40 -17.53 3.56
N ALA A 291 13.88 -17.80 4.76
CA ALA A 291 12.47 -18.16 4.96
C ALA A 291 11.54 -16.95 4.77
N VAL A 292 11.96 -15.76 5.22
CA VAL A 292 11.22 -14.51 5.00
C VAL A 292 11.14 -14.16 3.52
N LYS A 293 12.21 -14.37 2.73
CA LYS A 293 12.17 -14.19 1.28
C LYS A 293 11.15 -15.13 0.61
N ALA A 294 11.07 -16.38 1.06
CA ALA A 294 10.05 -17.30 0.60
C ALA A 294 8.64 -16.83 1.01
N LEU A 295 8.46 -16.37 2.25
CA LEU A 295 7.19 -15.83 2.74
C LEU A 295 6.74 -14.60 1.93
N MET A 296 7.67 -13.72 1.55
CA MET A 296 7.43 -12.60 0.65
C MET A 296 6.82 -13.07 -0.67
N GLU A 297 7.45 -14.04 -1.35
CA GLU A 297 6.92 -14.58 -2.61
C GLU A 297 5.53 -15.21 -2.45
N HIS A 298 5.31 -15.99 -1.38
CA HIS A 298 4.02 -16.64 -1.13
C HIS A 298 2.89 -15.65 -0.87
N GLY A 299 3.18 -14.53 -0.19
CA GLY A 299 2.23 -13.44 0.06
C GLY A 299 2.04 -12.46 -1.11
N ASN A 300 2.73 -12.69 -2.24
CA ASN A 300 2.82 -11.76 -3.37
C ASN A 300 3.38 -10.36 -3.00
N TYR A 301 4.01 -10.23 -1.84
CA TYR A 301 4.52 -8.95 -1.32
C TYR A 301 5.55 -8.26 -2.22
N PRO A 302 6.37 -8.94 -3.07
CA PRO A 302 7.22 -8.24 -4.02
C PRO A 302 6.43 -7.36 -5.02
N LEU A 303 5.24 -7.82 -5.46
CA LEU A 303 4.39 -7.01 -6.33
C LEU A 303 3.83 -5.78 -5.58
N GLN A 304 3.40 -5.96 -4.33
CA GLN A 304 2.96 -4.87 -3.47
C GLN A 304 4.08 -3.84 -3.28
N ALA A 305 5.27 -4.31 -2.91
CA ALA A 305 6.47 -3.49 -2.74
C ALA A 305 6.78 -2.68 -4.01
N ALA A 306 6.69 -3.30 -5.19
CA ALA A 306 6.95 -2.63 -6.46
C ALA A 306 5.93 -1.52 -6.75
N ILE A 307 4.64 -1.78 -6.51
CA ILE A 307 3.57 -0.77 -6.66
C ILE A 307 3.78 0.39 -5.68
N TYR A 308 4.11 0.09 -4.42
CA TYR A 308 4.39 1.10 -3.40
C TYR A 308 5.65 1.91 -3.71
N LEU A 309 6.66 1.30 -4.35
CA LEU A 309 7.84 2.03 -4.80
C LEU A 309 7.53 2.98 -5.96
N VAL A 310 6.67 2.58 -6.90
CA VAL A 310 6.15 3.51 -7.92
C VAL A 310 5.39 4.66 -7.27
N ALA A 311 4.57 4.36 -6.26
CA ALA A 311 3.85 5.37 -5.49
C ALA A 311 4.77 6.39 -4.83
N LEU A 312 5.77 5.89 -4.10
CA LEU A 312 6.77 6.70 -3.45
C LEU A 312 7.58 7.51 -4.47
N GLN A 313 7.99 6.91 -5.59
CA GLN A 313 8.70 7.62 -6.66
C GLN A 313 7.88 8.80 -7.20
N ARG A 314 6.60 8.59 -7.52
CA ARG A 314 5.72 9.66 -8.00
C ARG A 314 5.58 10.78 -6.96
N TYR A 315 5.42 10.40 -5.69
CA TYR A 315 5.35 11.35 -4.58
C TYR A 315 6.65 12.16 -4.43
N LEU A 316 7.80 11.51 -4.45
CA LEU A 316 9.10 12.16 -4.31
C LEU A 316 9.42 13.07 -5.49
N ARG A 317 9.13 12.66 -6.73
CA ARG A 317 9.23 13.54 -7.92
C ARG A 317 8.44 14.83 -7.72
N LEU A 318 7.22 14.74 -7.21
CA LEU A 318 6.36 15.91 -6.98
C LEU A 318 6.87 16.80 -5.84
N ARG A 319 7.48 16.23 -4.81
CA ARG A 319 7.93 16.96 -3.61
C ARG A 319 9.35 17.52 -3.70
N ILE A 320 10.26 16.79 -4.33
CA ILE A 320 11.68 17.16 -4.51
C ILE A 320 11.88 17.93 -5.83
N GLY A 321 11.05 17.68 -6.84
CA GLY A 321 11.08 18.38 -8.12
C GLY A 321 12.32 18.03 -8.94
N ASP A 322 12.90 19.03 -9.61
CA ASP A 322 14.00 18.88 -10.59
C ASP A 322 15.28 18.24 -10.03
N THR A 323 15.43 18.20 -8.71
CA THR A 323 16.59 17.58 -8.03
C THR A 323 16.35 16.11 -7.66
N TYR A 324 15.16 15.57 -7.96
CA TYR A 324 14.88 14.16 -7.71
C TYR A 324 15.67 13.28 -8.66
N ASP A 325 16.53 12.48 -8.06
CA ASP A 325 17.26 11.39 -8.71
C ASP A 325 16.87 10.06 -8.01
N PRO A 326 16.21 9.12 -8.70
CA PRO A 326 15.81 7.84 -8.12
C PRO A 326 17.00 7.01 -7.60
N ASP A 327 18.16 7.03 -8.26
CA ASP A 327 19.33 6.25 -7.82
C ASP A 327 19.87 6.78 -6.47
N LEU A 328 19.75 8.09 -6.25
CA LEU A 328 20.14 8.74 -5.00
C LEU A 328 19.06 8.64 -3.91
N HIS A 329 17.80 8.90 -4.26
CA HIS A 329 16.74 9.13 -3.27
C HIS A 329 15.86 7.91 -3.02
N LEU A 330 15.68 6.99 -3.97
CA LEU A 330 14.84 5.81 -3.77
C LEU A 330 15.66 4.72 -3.08
N GLY A 331 15.34 4.42 -1.81
CA GLY A 331 16.06 3.45 -0.98
C GLY A 331 15.63 2.00 -1.25
N GLY A 332 14.37 1.79 -1.63
CA GLY A 332 13.78 0.47 -1.79
C GLY A 332 12.63 0.23 -0.81
N ALA A 333 12.22 -1.03 -0.68
CA ALA A 333 11.17 -1.47 0.24
C ALA A 333 11.77 -2.33 1.35
N SER A 334 11.18 -2.30 2.54
CA SER A 334 11.57 -3.17 3.65
C SER A 334 10.34 -3.66 4.41
N TYR A 335 10.19 -4.97 4.49
CA TYR A 335 9.09 -5.62 5.21
C TYR A 335 9.56 -6.06 6.59
N TRP A 336 8.79 -5.71 7.61
CA TRP A 336 9.13 -5.97 9.02
C TRP A 336 8.12 -6.94 9.62
N PHE A 337 8.49 -8.22 9.68
CA PHE A 337 7.71 -9.30 10.26
C PHE A 337 7.85 -9.26 11.78
N MET A 338 6.94 -8.51 12.42
CA MET A 338 6.99 -8.11 13.84
C MET A 338 7.24 -9.27 14.80
N ARG A 339 6.71 -10.46 14.51
CA ARG A 339 6.87 -11.67 15.34
C ARG A 339 8.27 -12.27 15.31
N GLY A 340 9.09 -11.92 14.32
CA GLY A 340 10.49 -12.30 14.21
C GLY A 340 11.46 -11.26 14.80
N LEU A 341 10.95 -10.10 15.23
CA LEU A 341 11.72 -8.99 15.79
C LEU A 341 11.66 -9.04 17.32
N LEU A 342 12.75 -9.45 17.94
CA LEU A 342 12.88 -9.77 19.37
C LEU A 342 13.88 -8.84 20.08
N GLY A 343 13.98 -7.58 19.64
CA GLY A 343 14.86 -6.59 20.23
C GLY A 343 16.33 -6.75 19.82
N ALA A 344 17.24 -6.30 20.69
CA ALA A 344 18.68 -6.29 20.43
C ALA A 344 19.26 -7.70 20.15
N ASP A 345 18.64 -8.72 20.74
CA ASP A 345 19.04 -10.13 20.63
C ASP A 345 18.47 -10.82 19.38
N THR A 346 17.72 -10.10 18.53
CA THR A 346 17.22 -10.64 17.26
C THR A 346 18.39 -11.20 16.43
N PRO A 347 18.36 -12.48 16.03
CA PRO A 347 19.49 -13.09 15.34
C PRO A 347 19.89 -12.34 14.06
N LEU A 348 21.20 -12.27 13.83
CA LEU A 348 21.81 -11.69 12.64
C LEU A 348 22.47 -12.80 11.83
N ASN A 349 22.01 -13.02 10.61
CA ASN A 349 22.48 -14.05 9.70
C ASN A 349 23.09 -13.39 8.47
N ASN A 350 24.41 -13.47 8.31
CA ASN A 350 25.14 -12.85 7.19
C ASN A 350 24.85 -11.35 6.99
N GLY A 351 24.60 -10.61 8.09
CA GLY A 351 24.28 -9.19 8.04
C GLY A 351 22.80 -8.85 7.84
N GLU A 352 21.94 -9.86 7.66
CA GLU A 352 20.48 -9.72 7.59
C GLU A 352 19.85 -10.13 8.93
N ARG A 353 18.89 -9.33 9.42
CA ARG A 353 18.18 -9.61 10.67
C ARG A 353 17.01 -10.56 10.43
N ASN A 354 16.76 -11.45 11.38
CA ASN A 354 15.50 -12.21 11.37
C ASN A 354 14.30 -11.25 11.36
N GLY A 355 13.27 -11.63 10.62
CA GLY A 355 12.04 -10.85 10.48
C GLY A 355 12.17 -9.60 9.60
N VAL A 356 13.33 -9.30 9.01
CA VAL A 356 13.51 -8.16 8.09
C VAL A 356 13.78 -8.68 6.68
N CYS A 357 13.04 -8.14 5.70
CA CYS A 357 13.34 -8.35 4.28
C CYS A 357 13.38 -7.02 3.53
N SER A 358 14.59 -6.58 3.20
CA SER A 358 14.84 -5.38 2.40
C SER A 358 15.03 -5.73 0.93
N TRP A 359 14.52 -4.89 0.04
CA TRP A 359 14.63 -5.04 -1.41
C TRP A 359 14.79 -3.70 -2.10
N THR A 360 15.86 -3.55 -2.88
CA THR A 360 16.16 -2.36 -3.67
C THR A 360 16.22 -2.75 -5.15
N PRO A 361 15.09 -2.73 -5.88
CA PRO A 361 15.09 -2.98 -7.32
C PRO A 361 15.85 -1.90 -8.08
N SER A 362 16.23 -2.20 -9.32
CA SER A 362 16.85 -1.21 -10.20
C SER A 362 15.87 -0.08 -10.54
N THR A 363 16.38 1.14 -10.70
CA THR A 363 15.60 2.28 -11.20
C THR A 363 14.92 1.98 -12.53
N ALA A 364 15.61 1.26 -13.42
CA ALA A 364 15.04 0.84 -14.69
C ALA A 364 13.76 0.01 -14.51
N PHE A 365 13.76 -0.95 -13.58
CA PHE A 365 12.59 -1.77 -13.26
C PHE A 365 11.42 -0.91 -12.75
N ILE A 366 11.69 0.01 -11.81
CA ILE A 366 10.65 0.89 -11.25
C ILE A 366 10.09 1.85 -12.30
N ASP A 367 10.92 2.45 -13.14
CA ASP A 367 10.48 3.29 -14.26
C ASP A 367 9.69 2.50 -15.31
N GLY A 368 10.11 1.27 -15.60
CA GLY A 368 9.39 0.35 -16.46
C GLY A 368 7.98 0.07 -15.92
N LEU A 369 7.87 -0.22 -14.62
CA LEU A 369 6.59 -0.48 -13.97
C LEU A 369 5.71 0.77 -13.91
N ASP A 370 6.29 1.93 -13.61
CA ASP A 370 5.61 3.22 -13.60
C ASP A 370 4.92 3.51 -14.95
N ASN A 371 5.61 3.22 -16.06
CA ASN A 371 5.07 3.34 -17.40
C ASN A 371 3.92 2.35 -17.69
N LEU A 372 4.02 1.10 -17.21
CA LEU A 372 2.92 0.12 -17.33
C LEU A 372 1.68 0.54 -16.52
N LEU A 373 1.88 1.24 -15.39
CA LEU A 373 0.83 1.78 -14.53
C LEU A 373 0.34 3.17 -14.95
N GLY A 374 0.34 3.43 -16.26
CA GLY A 374 -0.23 4.65 -16.86
C GLY A 374 0.73 5.82 -17.01
N GLY A 375 1.96 5.74 -16.48
CA GLY A 375 2.92 6.85 -16.50
C GLY A 375 2.43 8.10 -15.77
N GLN A 376 3.13 9.22 -15.98
CA GLN A 376 2.71 10.56 -15.52
C GLN A 376 2.12 11.39 -16.67
#